data_AF-A0A4Q6E945-F1
#
_entry.id   AF-A0A4Q6E945-F1
#
_cell.length_a   1.000
_cell.length_b   1.000
_cell.length_c   1.000
_cell.angle_alpha   90.00
_cell.angle_beta   90.00
_cell.angle_gamma   90.00
#
_symmetry.space_group_name_H-M   'P 1'
#
loop_
_entity.id
_entity.type
_entity.pdbx_description
1 polymer ?
#
loop_
_entity_poly.entity_id
_entity_poly.type
_entity_poly.pdbx_seq_one_letter_code
_entity_poly.pdbx_strand_id
1 'polypeptide(L)'
;MAKFQKFEELEIWKIAVEIAVEVYLLCDSEPLRSDWGMKDQIRRAACSMSDNIAEGFEYNNNPDFIRFLNYAKGSSGEFRNKLTILYRANKISQDVFNDLYAKSIELSGKTKSLIDYLKKFEADKKKK
;
A
#
# COMPACT_ATOMS: atom_id res chain seq x y z
N MET A 1 15.77 -6.27 16.02
CA MET A 1 14.60 -5.48 16.43
C MET A 1 15.02 -4.54 17.54
N ALA A 2 14.87 -3.22 17.42
CA ALA A 2 14.46 -2.47 16.22
C ALA A 2 14.90 -0.98 16.26
N LYS A 3 15.16 -0.44 15.06
CA LYS A 3 15.31 1.00 14.76
C LYS A 3 13.97 1.76 14.83
N PHE A 4 12.86 1.04 14.77
CA PHE A 4 11.49 1.57 14.81
C PHE A 4 10.73 0.91 15.96
N GLN A 5 9.96 1.68 16.72
CA GLN A 5 9.17 1.16 17.85
C GLN A 5 7.70 0.95 17.49
N LYS A 6 7.23 1.60 16.42
CA LYS A 6 5.84 1.59 15.98
C LYS A 6 5.75 1.55 14.45
N PHE A 7 4.68 0.98 13.92
CA PHE A 7 4.49 0.91 12.46
C PHE A 7 4.28 2.30 11.84
N GLU A 8 3.75 3.27 12.61
CA GLU A 8 3.51 4.65 12.18
C GLU A 8 4.81 5.41 11.86
N GLU A 9 5.96 4.90 12.35
CA GLU A 9 7.27 5.44 12.01
C GLU A 9 7.75 4.98 10.62
N LEU A 10 7.12 3.94 10.05
CA LEU A 10 7.49 3.40 8.75
C LEU A 10 7.00 4.31 7.62
N GLU A 11 7.94 4.74 6.77
CA GLU A 11 7.62 5.55 5.61
C GLU A 11 6.61 4.89 4.67
N ILE A 12 6.71 3.57 4.49
CA ILE A 12 5.75 2.81 3.68
C ILE A 12 4.33 2.86 4.24
N TRP A 13 4.18 2.94 5.56
CA TRP A 13 2.86 3.03 6.18
C TRP A 13 2.25 4.42 5.94
N LYS A 14 3.05 5.48 6.11
CA LYS A 14 2.60 6.86 5.88
C LYS A 14 2.08 7.06 4.46
N ILE A 15 2.86 6.62 3.47
CA ILE A 15 2.46 6.69 2.05
C ILE A 15 1.18 5.88 1.81
N ALA A 16 1.07 4.68 2.39
CA ALA A 16 -0.12 3.84 2.23
C ALA A 16 -1.39 4.51 2.82
N VAL A 17 -1.27 5.16 3.98
CA VAL A 17 -2.38 5.88 4.61
C VAL A 17 -2.76 7.13 3.81
N GLU A 18 -1.78 7.88 3.30
CA GLU A 18 -2.04 9.03 2.42
C GLU A 18 -2.82 8.61 1.16
N ILE A 19 -2.40 7.53 0.50
CA ILE A 19 -3.16 6.95 -0.63
C ILE A 19 -4.59 6.60 -0.20
N ALA A 20 -4.76 5.93 0.95
CA ALA A 20 -6.09 5.54 1.43
C ALA A 20 -6.99 6.77 1.66
N VAL A 21 -6.48 7.82 2.32
CA VAL A 21 -7.23 9.05 2.58
C VAL A 21 -7.64 9.73 1.26
N GLU A 22 -6.72 9.87 0.32
CA GLU A 22 -7.01 10.49 -0.98
C GLU A 22 -8.04 9.70 -1.77
N VAL A 23 -7.98 8.36 -1.72
CA VAL A 23 -8.97 7.50 -2.36
C VAL A 23 -10.35 7.66 -1.71
N TYR A 24 -10.43 7.84 -0.40
CA TYR A 24 -11.69 8.13 0.27
C TYR A 24 -12.32 9.43 -0.22
N LEU A 25 -11.52 10.50 -0.25
CA LEU A 25 -11.94 11.82 -0.75
C LEU A 25 -12.37 11.76 -2.22
N LEU A 26 -11.58 11.11 -3.06
CA LEU A 26 -11.87 10.89 -4.48
C LEU A 26 -13.20 10.16 -4.66
N CYS A 27 -13.45 9.11 -3.86
CA CYS A 27 -14.68 8.33 -3.89
C CYS A 27 -15.93 9.06 -3.37
N ASP A 28 -15.77 10.19 -2.68
CA ASP A 28 -16.89 11.03 -2.24
C ASP A 28 -17.29 12.08 -3.29
N SER A 29 -16.56 12.14 -4.42
CA SER A 29 -16.84 13.00 -5.57
C SER A 29 -17.46 12.22 -6.74
N GLU A 30 -18.29 12.89 -7.56
CA GLU A 30 -18.79 12.30 -8.81
C GLU A 30 -17.64 12.17 -9.82
N PRO A 31 -17.63 11.11 -10.67
CA PRO A 31 -18.67 10.09 -10.82
C PRO A 31 -18.54 8.88 -9.88
N LEU A 32 -17.52 8.82 -9.01
CA LEU A 32 -17.27 7.64 -8.16
C LEU A 32 -18.24 7.53 -6.99
N ARG A 33 -18.77 8.65 -6.52
CA ARG A 33 -19.76 8.70 -5.44
C ARG A 33 -20.94 7.75 -5.72
N SER A 34 -21.39 7.70 -6.98
CA SER A 34 -22.50 6.87 -7.46
C SER A 34 -22.10 5.47 -7.96
N ASP A 35 -20.82 5.21 -8.24
CA ASP A 35 -20.29 3.90 -8.63
C ASP A 35 -19.90 3.05 -7.40
N TRP A 36 -20.92 2.53 -6.71
CA TRP A 36 -20.75 1.78 -5.46
C TRP A 36 -19.80 0.59 -5.58
N GLY A 37 -19.85 -0.14 -6.70
CA GLY A 37 -19.03 -1.33 -6.91
C GLY A 37 -17.55 -0.98 -7.04
N MET A 38 -17.21 -0.01 -7.88
CA MET A 38 -15.81 0.41 -8.04
C MET A 38 -15.31 1.14 -6.80
N LYS A 39 -16.15 1.97 -6.17
CA LYS A 39 -15.84 2.67 -4.92
C LYS A 39 -15.42 1.72 -3.80
N ASP A 40 -16.19 0.66 -3.56
CA ASP A 40 -15.84 -0.34 -2.53
C ASP A 40 -14.52 -1.03 -2.86
N GLN A 41 -14.37 -1.50 -4.10
CA GLN A 41 -13.18 -2.23 -4.52
C GLN A 41 -11.89 -1.39 -4.42
N ILE A 42 -11.91 -0.12 -4.83
CA ILE A 42 -10.70 0.72 -4.78
C ILE A 42 -10.37 1.15 -3.35
N ARG A 43 -11.37 1.44 -2.51
CA ARG A 43 -11.16 1.73 -1.08
C ARG A 43 -10.54 0.54 -0.36
N ARG A 44 -11.06 -0.67 -0.59
CA ARG A 44 -10.52 -1.89 0.00
C ARG A 44 -9.08 -2.15 -0.43
N ALA A 45 -8.77 -2.01 -1.72
CA ALA A 45 -7.41 -2.16 -2.21
C ALA A 45 -6.46 -1.11 -1.58
N ALA A 46 -6.94 0.13 -1.40
CA ALA A 46 -6.18 1.21 -0.78
C ALA A 46 -5.88 0.97 0.71
N CYS A 47 -6.91 0.74 1.54
CA CYS A 47 -6.74 0.47 2.98
C CYS A 47 -5.90 -0.79 3.24
N SER A 48 -6.09 -1.83 2.43
CA SER A 48 -5.35 -3.09 2.59
C SER A 48 -3.83 -2.90 2.53
N MET A 49 -3.32 -1.86 1.87
CA MET A 49 -1.90 -1.55 1.87
C MET A 49 -1.40 -1.18 3.27
N SER A 50 -2.07 -0.24 3.96
CA SER A 50 -1.69 0.17 5.32
C SER A 50 -2.02 -0.90 6.35
N ASP A 51 -3.15 -1.59 6.20
CA ASP A 51 -3.62 -2.62 7.13
C ASP A 51 -2.61 -3.77 7.24
N ASN A 52 -2.14 -4.27 6.09
CA ASN A 52 -1.13 -5.33 6.07
C ASN A 52 0.22 -4.87 6.66
N ILE A 53 0.62 -3.60 6.45
CA ILE A 53 1.87 -3.09 7.03
C ILE A 53 1.78 -3.05 8.56
N ALA A 54 0.67 -2.52 9.09
CA ALA A 54 0.44 -2.44 10.53
C ALA A 54 0.33 -3.84 11.15
N GLU A 55 -0.52 -4.70 10.59
CA GLU A 55 -0.73 -6.07 11.08
C GLU A 55 0.58 -6.87 11.08
N GLY A 56 1.33 -6.82 9.99
CA GLY A 56 2.62 -7.49 9.88
C GLY A 56 3.66 -7.03 10.90
N PHE A 57 3.64 -5.74 11.24
CA PHE A 57 4.55 -5.17 12.24
C PHE A 57 4.24 -5.69 13.65
N GLU A 58 2.96 -5.78 14.02
CA GLU A 58 2.50 -6.23 15.35
C GLU A 58 2.85 -7.69 15.67
N TYR A 59 3.12 -8.53 14.66
CA TYR A 59 3.62 -9.90 14.87
C TYR A 59 5.03 -9.96 15.48
N ASN A 60 5.75 -8.82 15.58
CA ASN A 60 7.03 -8.71 16.27
C ASN A 60 8.09 -9.73 15.82
N ASN A 61 8.04 -10.15 14.55
CA ASN A 61 9.05 -11.02 13.96
C ASN A 61 9.21 -10.79 12.46
N ASN A 62 10.43 -10.94 11.95
CA ASN A 62 10.74 -10.63 10.56
C ASN A 62 10.06 -11.58 9.55
N PRO A 63 9.99 -12.91 9.77
CA PRO A 63 9.29 -13.80 8.84
C PRO A 63 7.83 -13.43 8.58
N ASP A 64 7.05 -13.18 9.62
CA ASP A 64 5.66 -12.74 9.47
C ASP A 64 5.59 -11.35 8.87
N PHE A 65 6.41 -10.41 9.34
CA PHE A 65 6.40 -9.06 8.78
C PHE A 65 6.68 -9.07 7.27
N ILE A 66 7.65 -9.87 6.80
CA ILE A 66 7.93 -10.07 5.37
C ILE A 66 6.69 -10.61 4.64
N ARG A 67 5.97 -11.59 5.20
CA ARG A 67 4.77 -12.16 4.58
C ARG A 67 3.70 -11.09 4.37
N PHE A 68 3.42 -10.29 5.39
CA PHE A 68 2.45 -9.20 5.33
C PHE A 68 2.89 -8.05 4.40
N LEU A 69 4.17 -7.71 4.36
CA LEU A 69 4.69 -6.74 3.39
C LEU A 69 4.50 -7.21 1.93
N ASN A 70 4.54 -8.53 1.67
CA ASN A 70 4.19 -9.04 0.34
C ASN A 70 2.70 -8.86 0.02
N TYR A 71 1.81 -9.02 0.99
CA TYR A 71 0.38 -8.73 0.82
C TYR A 71 0.15 -7.23 0.56
N ALA A 72 0.76 -6.34 1.34
CA ALA A 72 0.69 -4.89 1.11
C ALA A 72 1.15 -4.51 -0.30
N LYS A 73 2.26 -5.11 -0.77
CA LYS A 73 2.78 -4.92 -2.13
C LYS A 73 1.81 -5.46 -3.20
N GLY A 74 1.13 -6.58 -2.91
CA GLY A 74 0.07 -7.14 -3.75
C GLY A 74 -1.12 -6.18 -3.87
N SER A 75 -1.61 -5.64 -2.75
CA SER A 75 -2.69 -4.65 -2.69
C SER A 75 -2.34 -3.37 -3.46
N SER A 76 -1.07 -2.92 -3.43
CA SER A 76 -0.56 -1.84 -4.30
C SER A 76 -0.67 -2.17 -5.80
N GLY A 77 -0.44 -3.43 -6.20
CA GLY A 77 -0.67 -3.88 -7.57
C GLY A 77 -2.14 -3.84 -7.97
N GLU A 78 -3.02 -4.34 -7.10
CA GLU A 78 -4.47 -4.31 -7.33
C GLU A 78 -5.00 -2.88 -7.43
N PHE A 79 -4.57 -2.01 -6.52
CA PHE A 79 -4.90 -0.58 -6.53
C PHE A 79 -4.52 0.08 -7.86
N ARG A 80 -3.28 -0.10 -8.34
CA ARG A 80 -2.83 0.45 -9.63
C ARG A 80 -3.67 -0.03 -10.80
N ASN A 81 -4.07 -1.30 -10.78
CA ASN A 81 -4.95 -1.86 -11.82
C ASN A 81 -6.32 -1.15 -11.83
N LYS A 82 -6.97 -1.02 -10.66
CA LYS A 82 -8.27 -0.32 -10.56
C LYS A 82 -8.17 1.15 -10.91
N LEU A 83 -7.12 1.83 -10.45
CA LEU A 83 -6.83 3.23 -10.78
C LEU A 83 -6.67 3.43 -12.30
N THR A 84 -5.98 2.50 -12.97
CA THR A 84 -5.84 2.50 -14.44
C THR A 84 -7.18 2.30 -15.14
N ILE A 85 -8.04 1.40 -14.64
CA ILE A 85 -9.39 1.20 -15.17
C ILE A 85 -10.21 2.50 -15.05
N LEU A 86 -10.20 3.14 -13.88
CA LEU A 86 -10.90 4.40 -13.65
C LEU A 86 -10.45 5.50 -14.60
N TYR A 87 -9.14 5.66 -14.76
CA TYR A 87 -8.58 6.65 -15.67
C TYR A 87 -8.98 6.37 -17.13
N ARG A 88 -8.82 5.12 -17.60
CA ARG A 88 -9.22 4.74 -18.97
C ARG A 88 -10.72 4.82 -19.23
N ALA A 89 -11.54 4.72 -18.19
CA ALA A 89 -12.98 4.92 -18.25
C ALA A 89 -13.39 6.41 -18.11
N ASN A 90 -12.43 7.34 -18.12
CA ASN A 90 -12.64 8.79 -17.94
C ASN A 90 -13.39 9.14 -16.64
N LYS A 91 -13.17 8.37 -15.58
CA LYS A 91 -13.79 8.58 -14.26
C LYS A 91 -12.95 9.46 -13.33
N ILE A 92 -11.67 9.62 -13.63
CA ILE A 92 -10.72 10.45 -12.89
C ILE A 92 -9.85 11.25 -13.86
N SER A 93 -9.33 12.40 -13.42
CA SER A 93 -8.45 13.24 -14.24
C SER A 93 -7.05 12.62 -14.39
N GLN A 94 -6.31 13.10 -15.37
CA GLN A 94 -4.90 12.75 -15.56
C GLN A 94 -4.06 13.08 -14.31
N ASP A 95 -4.31 14.22 -13.68
CA ASP A 95 -3.54 14.66 -12.51
C ASP A 95 -3.75 13.73 -11.32
N VAL A 96 -5.01 13.37 -11.04
CA VAL A 96 -5.36 12.40 -9.99
C VAL A 96 -4.72 11.04 -10.30
N PHE A 97 -4.79 10.59 -11.55
CA PHE A 97 -4.17 9.34 -11.95
C PHE A 97 -2.65 9.36 -11.74
N ASN A 98 -1.96 10.39 -12.24
CA ASN A 98 -0.50 10.51 -12.17
C ASN A 98 -0.01 10.53 -10.72
N ASP A 99 -0.67 11.30 -9.86
CA ASP A 99 -0.29 11.44 -8.45
C ASP A 99 -0.45 10.11 -7.68
N LEU A 100 -1.66 9.52 -7.71
CA LEU A 100 -1.94 8.25 -7.02
C LEU A 100 -1.12 7.09 -7.60
N TYR A 101 -0.87 7.08 -8.91
CA TYR A 101 -0.03 6.08 -9.55
C TYR A 101 1.42 6.20 -9.09
N ALA A 102 1.98 7.40 -9.06
CA ALA A 102 3.35 7.65 -8.61
C ALA A 102 3.54 7.23 -7.14
N LYS A 103 2.63 7.63 -6.25
CA LYS A 103 2.64 7.22 -4.83
C LYS A 103 2.58 5.70 -4.68
N SER A 104 1.75 5.01 -5.48
CA SER A 104 1.66 3.55 -5.42
C SER A 104 2.93 2.85 -5.92
N ILE A 105 3.60 3.40 -6.94
CA ILE A 105 4.91 2.90 -7.39
C ILE A 105 5.97 3.09 -6.30
N GLU A 106 6.01 4.27 -5.69
CA GLU A 106 6.92 4.58 -4.60
C GLU A 106 6.75 3.63 -3.42
N LEU A 107 5.50 3.44 -2.96
CA LEU A 107 5.14 2.49 -1.91
C LEU A 107 5.63 1.08 -2.25
N SER A 108 5.33 0.59 -3.46
CA SER A 108 5.73 -0.75 -3.91
C SER A 108 7.27 -0.93 -3.91
N GLY A 109 7.99 0.10 -4.37
CA GLY A 109 9.45 0.13 -4.39
C GLY A 109 10.06 0.08 -2.99
N LYS A 110 9.65 0.99 -2.10
CA LYS A 110 10.13 1.03 -0.71
C LYS A 110 9.78 -0.24 0.06
N THR A 111 8.59 -0.79 -0.17
CA THR A 111 8.15 -2.06 0.45
C THR A 111 9.05 -3.21 0.01
N LYS A 112 9.38 -3.30 -1.28
CA LYS A 112 10.34 -4.28 -1.79
C LYS A 112 11.71 -4.13 -1.13
N SER A 113 12.23 -2.90 -1.05
CA SER A 113 13.53 -2.64 -0.41
C SER A 113 13.56 -3.08 1.05
N LEU A 114 12.47 -2.85 1.80
CA LEU A 114 12.36 -3.32 3.19
C LEU A 114 12.31 -4.85 3.27
N ILE A 115 11.52 -5.51 2.41
CA ILE A 115 11.49 -6.98 2.33
C ILE A 115 12.88 -7.56 2.08
N ASP A 116 13.62 -7.01 1.12
CA ASP A 116 14.95 -7.50 0.75
C ASP A 116 15.94 -7.33 1.91
N TYR A 117 15.87 -6.19 2.61
CA TYR A 117 16.66 -5.93 3.82
C TYR A 117 16.37 -6.95 4.92
N LEU A 118 15.10 -7.20 5.23
CA LEU A 118 14.70 -8.15 6.28
C LEU A 118 15.09 -9.59 5.93
N LYS A 119 14.93 -10.00 4.66
CA LYS A 119 15.38 -11.32 4.18
C LYS A 119 16.88 -11.51 4.36
N LYS A 120 17.67 -10.50 4.01
CA LYS A 120 19.13 -10.53 4.20
C LYS A 120 19.49 -10.64 5.69
N PHE A 121 18.84 -9.85 6.53
CA PHE A 121 19.04 -9.91 7.99
C PHE A 121 18.76 -11.30 8.57
N GLU A 122 17.65 -11.94 8.18
CA GLU A 122 17.31 -13.29 8.63
C GLU A 122 18.29 -14.36 8.11
N ALA A 123 18.77 -14.22 6.87
CA ALA A 123 19.78 -15.12 6.32
C ALA A 123 21.13 -15.02 7.05
N ASP A 124 21.56 -13.81 7.39
CA ASP A 124 22.81 -13.57 8.12
C ASP A 124 22.71 -14.03 9.59
N LYS A 125 21.53 -13.95 10.20
CA LYS A 125 21.26 -14.49 11.55
C LYS A 125 21.39 -16.02 11.60
N LYS A 126 20.99 -16.75 10.55
CA LYS A 126 21.06 -18.21 10.48
C LYS A 126 22.47 -18.77 10.26
N LYS A 127 23.42 -17.93 9.82
CA LYS A 127 24.83 -18.32 9.60
C LYS A 127 25.70 -18.17 10.85
N LYS A 128 25.18 -17.51 11.88
CA LYS A 128 25.81 -17.38 13.19
C LYS A 128 25.24 -18.42 14.13
#